data_AF-A0A535WV35-F1
#
_entry.id   AF-A0A535WV35-F1
#
_cell.length_a   1.000
_cell.length_b   1.000
_cell.length_c   1.000
_cell.angle_alpha   90.00
_cell.angle_beta   90.00
_cell.angle_gamma   90.00
#
_symmetry.space_group_name_H-M   'P 1'
#
loop_
_entity.id
_entity.type
_entity.pdbx_description
1 polymer ?
#
loop_
_entity_poly.entity_id
_entity_poly.type
_entity_poly.pdbx_seq_one_letter_code
_entity_poly.pdbx_strand_id
1 'polypeptide(L)'
;MTVAARPSLRAAWWFPLRDVRLGRVALTLALSIGLMALALHVPSFLPSGADLADSGQRAYARNIWQESQTSLALVAIVLPWLVYGLLWQGAPWGRRILLVLATVGVVGTTWLALLSAQSYSALPRQVPGVVDHVQGRTIWLQDGANYYLVLSDAELRSAQPWLRSGTPVTLWISPRGHVGSIAEDELGRSAEN
;
A
#
# COMPACT_ATOMS: atom_id res chain seq x y z
N MET A 1 8.75 -42.16 -69.03
CA MET A 1 9.72 -41.46 -68.16
C MET A 1 9.02 -40.26 -67.54
N THR A 2 8.65 -40.34 -66.26
CA THR A 2 7.95 -39.27 -65.54
C THR A 2 8.85 -38.80 -64.40
N VAL A 3 9.51 -37.66 -64.61
CA VAL A 3 10.35 -37.01 -63.60
C VAL A 3 9.44 -36.13 -62.73
N ALA A 4 9.19 -36.59 -61.51
CA ALA A 4 8.44 -35.84 -60.51
C ALA A 4 9.29 -34.67 -59.99
N ALA A 5 8.74 -33.46 -60.10
CA ALA A 5 9.29 -32.28 -59.45
C ALA A 5 9.16 -32.42 -57.92
N ARG A 6 10.27 -32.31 -57.20
CA ARG A 6 10.29 -32.16 -55.74
C ARG A 6 10.22 -30.67 -55.39
N PRO A 7 9.19 -30.19 -54.67
CA PRO A 7 9.27 -28.89 -54.01
C PRO A 7 9.89 -29.09 -52.63
N SER A 8 11.15 -28.69 -52.47
CA SER A 8 11.77 -28.55 -51.15
C SER A 8 11.31 -27.23 -50.51
N LEU A 9 10.15 -27.23 -49.86
CA LEU A 9 9.76 -26.17 -48.94
C LEU A 9 10.50 -26.37 -47.62
N ARG A 10 11.68 -25.75 -47.50
CA ARG A 10 12.39 -25.65 -46.22
C ARG A 10 11.60 -24.75 -45.29
N ALA A 11 11.25 -25.32 -44.14
CA ALA A 11 10.53 -24.71 -43.05
C ALA A 11 11.24 -23.44 -42.53
N ALA A 12 10.57 -22.30 -42.66
CA ALA A 12 10.97 -21.02 -42.08
C ALA A 12 9.76 -20.35 -41.42
N TRP A 13 9.12 -21.01 -40.44
CA TRP A 13 7.86 -20.52 -39.84
C TRP A 13 7.78 -20.55 -38.31
N TRP A 14 8.85 -20.94 -37.59
CA TRP A 14 8.72 -21.21 -36.14
C TRP A 14 9.23 -20.11 -35.20
N PHE A 15 9.78 -19.00 -35.70
CA PHE A 15 10.46 -18.01 -34.84
C PHE A 15 9.79 -16.63 -34.59
N PRO A 16 8.73 -16.14 -35.27
CA PRO A 16 8.23 -14.78 -34.98
C PRO A 16 7.22 -14.68 -33.83
N LEU A 17 6.52 -15.77 -33.46
CA LEU A 17 5.42 -15.70 -32.48
C LEU A 17 5.88 -15.79 -31.01
N ARG A 18 7.05 -16.37 -30.75
CA ARG A 18 7.56 -16.59 -29.38
C ARG A 18 8.20 -15.33 -28.82
N ASP A 19 8.95 -14.60 -29.65
CA ASP A 19 9.67 -13.37 -29.25
C ASP A 19 8.72 -12.19 -29.04
N VAL A 20 7.66 -12.06 -29.87
CA VAL A 20 6.62 -11.03 -29.67
C VAL A 20 5.84 -11.28 -28.38
N ARG A 21 5.62 -12.55 -28.00
CA ARG A 21 4.97 -12.91 -26.73
C ARG A 21 5.84 -12.56 -25.52
N LEU A 22 7.12 -12.95 -25.55
CA LEU A 22 8.10 -12.58 -24.53
C LEU A 22 8.22 -11.06 -24.40
N GLY A 23 8.26 -10.33 -25.52
CA GLY A 23 8.32 -8.86 -25.53
C GLY A 23 7.10 -8.21 -24.86
N ARG A 24 5.88 -8.69 -25.14
CA ARG A 24 4.67 -8.14 -24.50
C ARG A 24 4.57 -8.49 -23.01
N VAL A 25 5.01 -9.69 -22.60
CA VAL A 25 5.11 -10.06 -21.18
C VAL A 25 6.14 -9.16 -20.48
N ALA A 26 7.33 -9.00 -21.07
CA ALA A 26 8.38 -8.14 -20.54
C ALA A 26 7.93 -6.68 -20.42
N LEU A 27 7.20 -6.17 -21.42
CA LEU A 27 6.60 -4.83 -21.36
C LEU A 27 5.59 -4.70 -20.21
N THR A 28 4.71 -5.69 -20.04
CA THR A 28 3.70 -5.69 -18.96
C THR A 28 4.37 -5.72 -17.60
N LEU A 29 5.46 -6.49 -17.46
CA LEU A 29 6.26 -6.55 -16.24
C LEU A 29 6.96 -5.21 -15.98
N ALA A 30 7.60 -4.62 -16.99
CA ALA A 30 8.25 -3.32 -16.87
C ALA A 30 7.25 -2.22 -16.50
N LEU A 31 6.06 -2.23 -17.10
CA LEU A 31 4.97 -1.32 -16.76
C LEU A 31 4.49 -1.52 -15.32
N SER A 32 4.35 -2.76 -14.86
CA SER A 32 3.96 -3.08 -13.48
C SER A 32 4.99 -2.56 -12.47
N ILE A 33 6.27 -2.79 -12.74
CA ILE A 33 7.37 -2.29 -11.89
C ILE A 33 7.41 -0.76 -11.91
N GLY A 34 7.25 -0.14 -13.08
CA GLY A 34 7.23 1.32 -13.21
C GLY A 34 6.07 1.96 -12.46
N LEU A 35 4.86 1.40 -12.57
CA LEU A 35 3.68 1.87 -11.84
C LEU A 35 3.80 1.61 -10.34
N MET A 36 4.37 0.48 -9.93
CA MET A 36 4.67 0.19 -8.51
C MET A 36 5.66 1.22 -7.95
N ALA A 37 6.76 1.47 -8.67
CA ALA A 37 7.74 2.48 -8.26
C ALA A 37 7.08 3.86 -8.16
N LEU A 38 6.26 4.25 -9.15
CA LEU A 38 5.52 5.50 -9.10
C LEU A 38 4.61 5.58 -7.87
N ALA A 39 3.83 4.52 -7.61
CA ALA A 39 2.93 4.40 -6.46
C ALA A 39 3.64 4.59 -5.12
N LEU A 40 4.84 4.01 -4.97
CA LEU A 40 5.66 4.14 -3.76
C LEU A 40 6.29 5.54 -3.60
N HIS A 41 6.40 6.32 -4.67
CA HIS A 41 6.95 7.68 -4.65
C HIS A 41 5.89 8.77 -4.64
N VAL A 42 4.59 8.41 -4.65
CA VAL A 42 3.51 9.39 -4.54
C VAL A 42 3.57 10.04 -3.15
N PRO A 43 3.79 11.36 -3.04
CA PRO A 43 3.83 12.03 -1.74
C PRO A 43 2.47 11.95 -1.05
N SER A 44 2.45 12.02 0.28
CA SER A 44 1.21 12.06 1.06
C SER A 44 0.41 13.32 0.70
N PHE A 45 -0.81 13.15 0.18
CA PHE A 45 -1.74 14.24 -0.09
C PHE A 45 -2.78 14.32 1.00
N LEU A 46 -2.81 15.38 1.82
CA LEU A 46 -3.63 15.57 3.03
C LEU A 46 -5.04 14.95 3.05
N PRO A 47 -5.49 14.41 4.21
CA PRO A 47 -6.92 14.27 4.51
C PRO A 47 -7.61 15.62 4.35
N SER A 48 -8.84 15.65 3.84
CA SER A 48 -9.63 16.89 3.80
C SER A 48 -9.79 17.47 5.20
N GLY A 49 -9.08 18.57 5.50
CA GLY A 49 -9.22 19.34 6.74
C GLY A 49 -8.08 19.25 7.77
N ALA A 50 -6.99 18.53 7.49
CA ALA A 50 -5.83 18.51 8.39
C ALA A 50 -4.92 19.75 8.18
N ASP A 51 -4.45 20.36 9.27
CA ASP A 51 -3.54 21.50 9.24
C ASP A 51 -2.09 21.04 9.09
N LEU A 52 -1.42 21.47 8.01
CA LEU A 52 0.00 21.18 7.78
C LEU A 52 0.94 22.01 8.67
N ALA A 53 0.47 23.06 9.33
CA ALA A 53 1.30 23.79 10.28
C ALA A 53 1.57 22.91 11.52
N ASP A 54 0.58 22.12 11.94
CA ASP A 54 0.67 21.19 13.07
C ASP A 54 1.61 20.01 12.72
N SER A 55 2.65 19.83 13.54
CA SER A 55 3.63 18.75 13.37
C SER A 55 3.06 17.36 13.64
N GLY A 56 2.07 17.24 14.55
CA GLY A 56 1.40 15.99 14.88
C GLY A 56 0.47 15.52 13.78
N GLN A 57 -0.31 16.44 13.19
CA GLN A 57 -1.17 16.13 12.05
C GLN A 57 -0.37 15.79 10.78
N ARG A 58 0.79 16.44 10.57
CA ARG A 58 1.74 16.04 9.51
C ARG A 58 2.34 14.65 9.73
N ALA A 59 2.73 14.32 10.95
CA ALA A 59 3.21 12.97 11.27
C ALA A 59 2.12 11.92 11.03
N TYR A 60 0.90 12.18 11.53
CA TYR A 60 -0.29 11.37 11.28
C TYR A 60 -0.52 11.12 9.79
N ALA A 61 -0.58 12.18 8.98
CA ALA A 61 -0.86 12.06 7.55
C ALA A 61 0.20 11.24 6.82
N ARG A 62 1.49 11.40 7.14
CA ARG A 62 2.57 10.62 6.53
C ARG A 62 2.49 9.14 6.87
N ASN A 63 2.17 8.84 8.13
CA ASN A 63 2.13 7.49 8.64
C ASN A 63 0.93 6.70 8.14
N ILE A 64 -0.27 7.28 8.15
CA ILE A 64 -1.47 6.64 7.58
C ILE A 64 -1.37 6.53 6.05
N TRP A 65 -0.66 7.45 5.39
CA TRP A 65 -0.43 7.38 3.94
C TRP A 65 0.34 6.14 3.50
N GLN A 66 1.22 5.58 4.35
CA GLN A 66 1.98 4.37 3.99
C GLN A 66 1.06 3.19 3.68
N GLU A 67 -0.03 3.02 4.44
CA GLU A 67 -1.04 1.99 4.16
C GLU A 67 -1.69 2.19 2.79
N SER A 68 -1.97 3.46 2.43
CA SER A 68 -2.57 3.82 1.15
C SER A 68 -1.60 3.62 0.00
N GLN A 69 -0.33 3.99 0.16
CA GLN A 69 0.73 3.75 -0.83
C GLN A 69 0.91 2.26 -1.10
N THR A 70 0.93 1.43 -0.05
CA THR A 70 1.10 -0.01 -0.20
C THR A 70 -0.08 -0.61 -0.96
N SER A 71 -1.29 -0.18 -0.63
CA SER A 71 -2.51 -0.62 -1.33
C SER A 71 -2.53 -0.17 -2.80
N LEU A 72 -2.12 1.07 -3.08
CA LEU A 72 -1.99 1.61 -4.43
C LEU A 72 -0.93 0.85 -5.24
N ALA A 73 0.21 0.53 -4.63
CA ALA A 73 1.28 -0.24 -5.25
C ALA A 73 0.79 -1.64 -5.64
N LEU A 74 -0.02 -2.29 -4.80
CA LEU A 74 -0.62 -3.58 -5.14
C LEU A 74 -1.57 -3.48 -6.34
N VAL A 75 -2.43 -2.44 -6.39
CA VAL A 75 -3.29 -2.20 -7.56
C VAL A 75 -2.45 -1.97 -8.83
N ALA A 76 -1.39 -1.17 -8.72
CA ALA A 76 -0.48 -0.83 -9.81
C ALA A 76 0.24 -2.06 -10.39
N ILE A 77 0.51 -3.09 -9.59
CA ILE A 77 1.10 -4.34 -10.06
C ILE A 77 0.08 -5.17 -10.83
N VAL A 78 -1.16 -5.26 -10.37
CA VAL A 78 -2.14 -6.22 -10.92
C VAL A 78 -2.87 -5.67 -12.15
N LEU A 79 -3.17 -4.38 -12.18
CA LEU A 79 -3.95 -3.74 -13.26
C LEU A 79 -3.35 -3.97 -14.67
N PRO A 80 -2.02 -3.85 -14.89
CA PRO A 80 -1.42 -4.12 -16.20
C PRO A 80 -1.67 -5.54 -16.70
N TRP A 81 -1.73 -6.53 -15.80
CA TRP A 81 -2.02 -7.92 -16.17
C TRP A 81 -3.47 -8.14 -16.57
N LEU A 82 -4.41 -7.41 -15.96
CA LEU A 82 -5.81 -7.43 -16.41
C LEU A 82 -5.93 -6.90 -17.83
N VAL A 83 -5.31 -5.74 -18.12
CA VAL A 83 -5.27 -5.14 -19.46
C VAL A 83 -4.61 -6.10 -20.44
N TYR A 84 -3.50 -6.72 -20.05
CA TYR A 84 -2.81 -7.72 -20.86
C TYR A 84 -3.71 -8.91 -21.22
N GLY A 85 -4.47 -9.45 -20.27
CA GLY A 85 -5.41 -10.54 -20.50
C GLY A 85 -6.60 -10.17 -21.39
N LEU A 86 -7.05 -8.92 -21.33
CA LEU A 86 -8.12 -8.41 -22.20
C LEU A 86 -7.65 -8.30 -23.66
N LEU A 87 -6.42 -7.84 -23.87
CA LEU A 87 -5.81 -7.67 -25.19
C LEU A 87 -5.21 -8.97 -25.76
N TRP A 88 -5.10 -10.02 -24.94
CA TRP A 88 -4.54 -11.31 -25.36
C TRP A 88 -5.44 -12.04 -26.36
N GLN A 89 -4.88 -12.36 -27.54
CA GLN A 89 -5.56 -13.11 -28.61
C GLN A 89 -5.06 -14.57 -28.76
N GLY A 90 -4.22 -15.06 -27.84
CA GLY A 90 -3.73 -16.44 -27.85
C GLY A 90 -4.71 -17.44 -27.23
N ALA A 91 -4.20 -18.57 -26.72
CA ALA A 91 -5.01 -19.70 -26.27
C ALA A 91 -6.14 -19.30 -25.29
N PRO A 92 -7.39 -19.74 -25.53
CA PRO A 92 -8.56 -19.27 -24.80
C PRO A 92 -8.53 -19.67 -23.31
N TRP A 93 -7.98 -20.84 -23.00
CA TRP A 93 -7.85 -21.32 -21.61
C TRP A 93 -6.84 -20.52 -20.79
N GLY A 94 -5.65 -20.26 -21.34
CA GLY A 94 -4.65 -19.42 -20.67
C GLY A 94 -5.14 -17.99 -20.44
N ARG A 95 -5.86 -17.44 -21.43
CA ARG A 95 -6.52 -16.13 -21.31
C ARG A 95 -7.55 -16.09 -20.18
N ARG A 96 -8.44 -17.09 -20.11
CA ARG A 96 -9.48 -17.17 -19.08
C ARG A 96 -8.87 -17.24 -17.67
N ILE A 97 -7.88 -18.10 -17.47
CA ILE A 97 -7.21 -18.25 -16.16
C ILE A 97 -6.56 -16.92 -15.74
N LEU A 98 -5.82 -16.29 -16.67
CA LEU A 98 -5.17 -15.01 -16.39
C LEU A 98 -6.17 -13.90 -16.09
N LEU A 99 -7.29 -13.82 -16.83
CA LEU A 99 -8.35 -12.87 -16.57
C LEU A 99 -9.01 -13.08 -15.21
N VAL A 100 -9.29 -14.33 -14.82
CA VAL A 100 -9.86 -14.64 -13.50
C VAL A 100 -8.92 -14.19 -12.38
N LEU A 101 -7.64 -14.58 -12.44
CA LEU A 101 -6.65 -14.21 -11.43
C LEU A 101 -6.43 -12.70 -11.36
N ALA A 102 -6.30 -12.04 -12.51
CA ALA A 102 -6.12 -10.59 -12.56
C ALA A 102 -7.36 -9.86 -12.05
N THR A 103 -8.57 -10.33 -12.36
CA THR A 103 -9.82 -9.73 -11.86
C THR A 103 -9.91 -9.85 -10.34
N VAL A 104 -9.67 -11.05 -9.80
CA VAL A 104 -9.66 -11.27 -8.33
C VAL A 104 -8.62 -10.38 -7.66
N GLY A 105 -7.42 -10.30 -8.23
CA GLY A 105 -6.37 -9.43 -7.72
C GLY A 105 -6.74 -7.94 -7.77
N VAL A 106 -7.31 -7.44 -8.87
CA VAL A 106 -7.76 -6.03 -8.98
C VAL A 106 -8.87 -5.76 -7.98
N VAL A 107 -9.87 -6.63 -7.85
CA VAL A 107 -10.97 -6.44 -6.88
C VAL A 107 -10.43 -6.39 -5.46
N GLY A 108 -9.57 -7.34 -5.07
CA GLY A 108 -9.00 -7.38 -3.71
C GLY A 108 -8.11 -6.18 -3.40
N THR A 109 -7.23 -5.81 -4.33
CA THR A 109 -6.32 -4.66 -4.15
C THR A 109 -7.07 -3.33 -4.18
N THR A 110 -8.11 -3.20 -5.01
CA THR A 110 -8.98 -2.02 -5.05
C THR A 110 -9.77 -1.87 -3.75
N TRP A 111 -10.29 -2.97 -3.21
CA TRP A 111 -10.98 -2.98 -1.91
C TRP A 111 -10.04 -2.51 -0.78
N LEU A 112 -8.80 -3.00 -0.74
CA LEU A 112 -7.79 -2.55 0.21
C LEU A 112 -7.48 -1.05 0.04
N ALA A 113 -7.33 -0.59 -1.19
CA ALA A 113 -7.09 0.83 -1.49
C ALA A 113 -8.27 1.71 -1.05
N LEU A 114 -9.52 1.27 -1.25
CA LEU A 114 -10.71 1.96 -0.76
C LEU A 114 -10.75 2.04 0.77
N LEU A 115 -10.50 0.93 1.46
CA LEU A 115 -10.46 0.91 2.93
C LEU A 115 -9.36 1.82 3.46
N SER A 116 -8.20 1.84 2.82
CA SER A 116 -7.12 2.73 3.21
C SER A 116 -7.46 4.20 2.92
N ALA A 117 -8.04 4.50 1.76
CA ALA A 117 -8.48 5.85 1.40
C ALA A 117 -9.57 6.39 2.33
N GLN A 118 -10.50 5.54 2.81
CA GLN A 118 -11.50 5.92 3.82
C GLN A 118 -10.86 6.25 5.18
N SER A 119 -9.83 5.49 5.55
CA SER A 119 -9.06 5.74 6.78
C SER A 119 -8.29 7.05 6.68
N TYR A 120 -7.83 7.36 5.48
CA TYR A 120 -7.07 8.55 5.15
C TYR A 120 -7.94 9.80 5.00
N SER A 121 -9.15 9.72 4.44
CA SER A 121 -10.00 10.88 4.17
C SER A 121 -10.75 11.41 5.40
N ALA A 122 -10.75 10.67 6.49
CA ALA A 122 -11.46 11.05 7.69
C ALA A 122 -10.62 11.96 8.61
N LEU A 123 -11.32 12.88 9.27
CA LEU A 123 -10.71 13.82 10.20
C LEU A 123 -10.02 13.07 11.36
N PRO A 124 -8.73 13.31 11.61
CA PRO A 124 -8.03 12.73 12.73
C PRO A 124 -8.63 13.24 14.05
N ARG A 125 -8.70 12.37 15.05
CA ARG A 125 -9.12 12.73 16.41
C ARG A 125 -7.91 12.79 17.31
N GLN A 126 -7.81 13.85 18.10
CA GLN A 126 -6.85 13.95 19.18
C GLN A 126 -7.42 13.28 20.43
N VAL A 127 -6.66 12.36 21.02
CA VAL A 127 -7.04 11.65 22.25
C VAL A 127 -5.91 11.79 23.26
N PRO A 128 -6.10 12.54 24.35
CA PRO A 128 -5.16 12.55 25.47
C PRO A 128 -5.32 11.28 26.30
N GLY A 129 -4.23 10.79 26.89
CA GLY A 129 -4.26 9.64 27.78
C GLY A 129 -2.95 9.40 28.50
N VAL A 130 -2.96 8.48 29.46
CA VAL A 130 -1.76 8.05 30.18
C VAL A 130 -1.44 6.63 29.77
N VAL A 131 -0.19 6.39 29.37
CA VAL A 131 0.28 5.07 28.94
C VAL A 131 0.23 4.11 30.13
N ASP A 132 -0.39 2.95 29.94
CA ASP A 132 -0.28 1.83 30.87
C ASP A 132 0.90 0.94 30.48
N HIS A 133 0.87 0.40 29.26
CA HIS A 133 1.98 -0.37 28.71
C HIS A 133 1.97 -0.35 27.17
N VAL A 134 3.08 -0.78 26.57
CA VAL A 134 3.24 -0.89 25.11
C VAL A 134 3.83 -2.27 24.81
N GLN A 135 3.22 -2.99 23.87
CA GLN A 135 3.64 -4.32 23.46
C GLN A 135 3.63 -4.37 21.93
N GLY A 136 4.81 -4.45 21.33
CA GLY A 136 4.97 -4.41 19.89
C GLY A 136 4.42 -3.11 19.30
N ARG A 137 3.30 -3.22 18.58
CA ARG A 137 2.61 -2.11 17.90
C ARG A 137 1.28 -1.74 18.55
N THR A 138 1.00 -2.22 19.76
CA THR A 138 -0.21 -1.86 20.50
C THR A 138 0.17 -1.03 21.71
N ILE A 139 -0.52 0.09 21.88
CA ILE A 139 -0.46 0.92 23.08
C ILE A 139 -1.74 0.73 23.89
N TRP A 140 -1.58 0.55 25.19
CA TRP A 140 -2.68 0.54 26.15
C TRP A 140 -2.61 1.79 27.01
N LEU A 141 -3.77 2.37 27.25
CA LEU A 141 -3.96 3.52 28.12
C LEU A 141 -4.59 3.08 29.44
N GLN A 142 -4.36 3.86 30.50
CA GLN A 142 -4.87 3.56 31.84
C GLN A 142 -6.40 3.58 31.96
N ASP A 143 -7.11 4.22 31.02
CA ASP A 143 -8.56 4.20 30.92
C ASP A 143 -9.11 2.87 30.35
N GLY A 144 -8.23 1.93 30.03
CA GLY A 144 -8.55 0.63 29.44
C GLY A 144 -8.66 0.65 27.91
N ALA A 145 -8.47 1.80 27.26
CA ALA A 145 -8.45 1.88 25.81
C ALA A 145 -7.16 1.30 25.23
N ASN A 146 -7.26 0.68 24.06
CA ASN A 146 -6.11 0.19 23.32
C ASN A 146 -6.15 0.64 21.86
N TYR A 147 -4.98 0.93 21.32
CA TYR A 147 -4.85 1.43 19.96
C TYR A 147 -3.68 0.79 19.23
N TYR A 148 -3.84 0.63 17.92
CA TYR A 148 -2.79 0.10 17.06
C TYR A 148 -1.92 1.24 16.52
N LEU A 149 -0.62 1.13 16.71
CA LEU A 149 0.38 2.09 16.28
C LEU A 149 0.71 1.85 14.80
N VAL A 150 0.39 2.82 13.96
CA VAL A 150 0.78 2.87 12.54
C VAL A 150 1.92 3.87 12.41
N LEU A 151 2.94 3.77 13.26
CA LEU A 151 4.14 4.61 13.20
C LEU A 151 5.22 3.93 12.35
N SER A 152 6.07 4.73 11.71
CA SER A 152 7.29 4.17 11.12
C SER A 152 8.17 3.51 12.19
N ASP A 153 8.96 2.50 11.82
CA ASP A 153 9.86 1.83 12.77
C ASP A 153 10.93 2.78 13.35
N ALA A 154 11.27 3.84 12.62
CA ALA A 154 12.15 4.89 13.13
C ALA A 154 11.47 5.69 14.24
N GLU A 155 10.23 6.14 14.02
CA GLU A 155 9.45 6.88 15.03
C GLU A 155 9.13 6.03 16.25
N LEU A 156 8.76 4.76 16.06
CA LEU A 156 8.51 3.84 17.17
C LEU A 156 9.78 3.62 18.02
N ARG A 157 10.94 3.46 17.38
CA ARG A 157 12.23 3.34 18.08
C ARG A 157 12.63 4.63 18.79
N SER A 158 12.33 5.80 18.23
CA SER A 158 12.57 7.08 18.90
C SER A 158 11.61 7.33 20.06
N ALA A 159 10.41 6.76 20.03
CA ALA A 159 9.41 6.89 21.08
C ALA A 159 9.64 5.93 22.26
N GLN A 160 10.16 4.73 21.99
CA GLN A 160 10.42 3.68 22.99
C GLN A 160 11.14 4.13 24.29
N PRO A 161 12.14 5.03 24.26
CA PRO A 161 12.85 5.43 25.48
C PRO A 161 11.98 6.11 26.53
N TRP A 162 10.98 6.90 26.10
CA TRP A 162 10.13 7.74 26.96
C TRP A 162 8.67 7.23 27.05
N LEU A 163 8.23 6.41 26.09
CA LEU A 163 6.90 5.81 26.06
C LEU A 163 6.80 4.64 27.07
N ARG A 164 6.69 4.98 28.35
CA ARG A 164 6.64 4.06 29.48
C ARG A 164 5.30 4.17 30.21
N SER A 165 5.02 3.19 31.07
CA SER A 165 3.88 3.26 31.98
C SER A 165 3.92 4.57 32.79
N GLY A 166 2.79 5.25 32.88
CA GLY A 166 2.63 6.52 33.57
C GLY A 166 2.93 7.76 32.72
N THR A 167 3.43 7.63 31.49
CA THR A 167 3.72 8.79 30.65
C THR A 167 2.42 9.40 30.09
N PRO A 168 2.18 10.71 30.25
CA PRO A 168 1.06 11.39 29.60
C PRO A 168 1.36 11.61 28.12
N VAL A 169 0.41 11.24 27.26
CA VAL A 169 0.56 11.28 25.80
C VAL A 169 -0.67 11.86 25.13
N THR A 170 -0.43 12.50 24.00
CA THR A 170 -1.44 12.88 23.03
C THR A 170 -1.32 11.99 21.81
N LEU A 171 -2.42 11.32 21.44
CA LEU A 171 -2.52 10.44 20.27
C LEU A 171 -3.35 11.10 19.17
N TRP A 172 -2.87 11.03 17.93
CA TRP A 172 -3.69 11.33 16.75
C TRP A 172 -4.18 10.03 16.11
N ILE A 173 -5.48 9.81 16.17
CA ILE A 173 -6.12 8.54 15.84
C ILE A 173 -7.03 8.69 14.62
N SER A 174 -6.95 7.73 13.70
CA SER A 174 -7.91 7.58 12.61
C SER A 174 -9.25 7.04 13.14
N PRO A 175 -10.36 7.17 12.41
CA PRO A 175 -11.64 6.60 12.83
C PRO A 175 -11.63 5.08 13.02
N ARG A 176 -10.61 4.39 12.50
CA ARG A 176 -10.45 2.94 12.64
C ARG A 176 -9.67 2.54 13.90
N GLY A 177 -9.28 3.50 14.73
CA GLY A 177 -8.48 3.25 15.93
C GLY A 177 -6.98 3.10 15.65
N HIS A 178 -6.50 3.52 14.47
CA HIS A 178 -5.08 3.51 14.13
C HIS A 178 -4.43 4.83 14.56
N VAL A 179 -3.37 4.75 15.36
CA VAL A 179 -2.60 5.90 15.83
C VAL A 179 -1.51 6.22 14.80
N GLY A 180 -1.61 7.39 14.18
CA GLY A 180 -0.63 7.89 13.21
C GLY A 180 0.39 8.86 13.80
N SER A 181 0.21 9.33 15.04
CA SER A 181 1.20 10.17 15.73
C SER A 181 1.02 10.09 17.25
N ILE A 182 2.13 10.13 17.97
CA ILE A 182 2.20 10.22 19.43
C ILE A 182 3.09 11.41 19.78
N ALA A 183 2.64 12.25 20.69
CA ALA A 183 3.45 13.28 21.33
C ALA A 183 3.42 13.09 22.86
N GLU A 184 4.55 13.36 23.52
CA GLU A 184 4.58 13.52 24.98
C GLU A 184 3.77 14.77 25.33
N ASP A 185 2.86 14.65 26.29
CA ASP A 185 2.07 15.79 26.73
C ASP A 185 2.83 16.53 27.85
N GLU A 186 3.57 17.58 27.47
CA GLU A 186 4.35 18.38 28.43
C GLU A 186 3.47 19.11 29.46
N LEU A 187 2.15 19.22 29.22
CA LEU A 187 1.20 19.80 30.17
C LEU A 187 1.10 19.00 31.49
N GLY A 188 1.44 17.71 31.49
CA GLY A 188 1.51 16.91 32.71
C GLY A 188 2.73 17.21 33.59
N ARG A 189 3.82 17.76 33.01
CA ARG A 189 5.07 18.06 33.74
C ARG A 189 5.02 19.40 34.49
N SER A 190 4.11 20.31 34.08
CA SER A 190 3.93 21.61 34.73
C SER A 190 2.97 21.60 35.92
N ALA A 191 2.23 20.50 36.16
CA ALA A 191 1.32 20.39 37.30
C ALA A 191 2.00 19.90 38.59
N GLU A 192 3.28 19.53 38.53
CA GLU A 192 4.05 18.99 39.67
C GLU A 192 5.20 19.91 40.16
N ASN A 193 5.26 21.17 39.70
CA ASN A 193 6.21 22.17 40.23
C ASN A 193 5.50 23.33 40.94
#